data_AF-W3VP68-F1
#
_entry.id   AF-W3VP68-F1
#
_cell.length_a   1.000
_cell.length_b   1.000
_cell.length_c   1.000
_cell.angle_alpha   90.00
_cell.angle_beta   90.00
_cell.angle_gamma   90.00
#
_symmetry.space_group_name_H-M   'P 1'
#
loop_
_entity.id
_entity.type
_entity.pdbx_description
1 polymer ?
#
loop_
_entity_poly.entity_id
_entity_poly.type
_entity_poly.pdbx_seq_one_letter_code
_entity_poly.pdbx_strand_id
1 'polypeptide(L)'
;MQIFKLLPASVLVGATCAASLQPRSSRSDCLRDTTENAALGAPQKADVAICYHGDNASTSDDGEMIKDDDHYGYFYKTSCDHRRVGLDCFWMKGPNTWRGYKDGGSDNVYVKYFNNKCSYDSSTVTVNCST
;
A
#
# COMPACT_ATOMS: atom_id res chain seq x y z
N MET A 1 58.98 -17.67 -48.62
CA MET A 1 57.49 -17.64 -48.69
C MET A 1 56.93 -18.38 -47.49
N GLN A 2 55.79 -17.90 -47.01
CA GLN A 2 54.90 -18.45 -45.97
C GLN A 2 55.03 -17.87 -44.56
N ILE A 3 54.05 -17.01 -44.32
CA ILE A 3 53.63 -16.30 -43.14
C ILE A 3 52.75 -17.25 -42.33
N PHE A 4 52.99 -17.42 -41.03
CA PHE A 4 51.93 -17.87 -40.12
C PHE A 4 51.95 -17.01 -38.85
N LYS A 5 51.07 -16.00 -38.85
CA LYS A 5 50.66 -15.25 -37.67
C LYS A 5 49.66 -16.12 -36.91
N LEU A 6 49.98 -16.55 -35.70
CA LEU A 6 49.02 -17.12 -34.76
C LEU A 6 48.50 -15.98 -33.88
N LEU A 7 47.24 -15.61 -34.12
CA LEU A 7 46.50 -14.62 -33.33
C LEU A 7 46.11 -15.23 -31.98
N PRO A 8 46.21 -14.50 -30.86
CA PRO A 8 45.66 -14.96 -29.59
C PRO A 8 44.13 -14.88 -29.66
N ALA A 9 43.47 -16.01 -29.47
CA ALA A 9 42.02 -16.08 -29.32
C ALA A 9 41.61 -15.39 -28.02
N SER A 10 41.05 -14.18 -28.12
CA SER A 10 40.41 -13.50 -27.01
C SER A 10 39.12 -14.25 -26.66
N VAL A 11 39.13 -15.00 -25.56
CA VAL A 11 37.92 -15.59 -24.99
C VAL A 11 37.08 -14.45 -24.43
N LEU A 12 36.06 -14.05 -25.17
CA LEU A 12 35.00 -13.18 -24.67
C LEU A 12 34.25 -13.94 -23.57
N VAL A 13 34.56 -13.63 -22.31
CA VAL A 13 33.73 -14.00 -21.17
C VAL A 13 32.42 -13.21 -21.32
N GLY A 14 31.39 -13.86 -21.84
CA GLY A 14 30.04 -13.34 -21.83
C GLY A 14 29.58 -13.17 -20.39
N ALA A 15 29.58 -11.94 -19.90
CA ALA A 15 28.88 -11.58 -18.68
C ALA A 15 27.38 -11.75 -18.96
N THR A 16 26.81 -12.89 -18.57
CA THR A 16 25.36 -13.03 -18.48
C THR A 16 24.92 -12.09 -17.36
N CYS A 17 24.30 -10.97 -17.73
CA CYS A 17 23.52 -10.19 -16.79
C CYS A 17 22.41 -11.10 -16.29
N ALA A 18 22.62 -11.75 -15.15
CA ALA A 18 21.54 -12.24 -14.33
C ALA A 18 20.75 -10.98 -13.94
N ALA A 19 19.68 -10.70 -14.69
CA ALA A 19 18.66 -9.78 -14.23
C ALA A 19 18.28 -10.25 -12.84
N SER A 20 18.61 -9.47 -11.83
CA SER A 20 18.27 -9.79 -10.45
C SER A 20 16.75 -9.91 -10.38
N LEU A 21 16.26 -11.13 -10.31
CA LEU A 21 14.89 -11.44 -9.90
C LEU A 21 14.80 -11.07 -8.42
N GLN A 22 14.78 -9.77 -8.11
CA GLN A 22 14.25 -9.31 -6.83
C GLN A 22 12.85 -9.93 -6.73
N PRO A 23 12.51 -10.64 -5.63
CA PRO A 23 11.17 -11.12 -5.42
C PRO A 23 10.23 -9.92 -5.56
N ARG A 24 9.35 -9.94 -6.58
CA ARG A 24 8.31 -8.92 -6.68
C ARG A 24 7.46 -9.06 -5.42
N SER A 25 7.41 -8.02 -4.59
CA SER A 25 6.56 -8.04 -3.42
C SER A 25 5.10 -8.23 -3.88
N SER A 26 4.33 -8.99 -3.12
CA SER A 26 2.91 -9.13 -3.44
C SER A 26 2.19 -7.79 -3.24
N ARG A 27 0.98 -7.63 -3.80
CA ARG A 27 0.21 -6.40 -3.58
C ARG A 27 -0.15 -6.25 -2.11
N SER A 28 -0.57 -7.33 -1.46
CA SER A 28 -0.83 -7.35 -0.02
C SER A 28 0.40 -7.00 0.82
N ASP A 29 1.61 -7.45 0.46
CA ASP A 29 2.84 -7.03 1.15
C ASP A 29 3.07 -5.52 1.00
N CYS A 30 2.97 -5.00 -0.22
CA CYS A 30 3.10 -3.57 -0.47
C CYS A 30 2.06 -2.75 0.32
N LEU A 31 0.81 -3.22 0.35
CA LEU A 31 -0.29 -2.55 1.04
C LEU A 31 -0.05 -2.51 2.55
N ARG A 32 0.40 -3.64 3.13
CA ARG A 32 0.83 -3.71 4.53
C ARG A 32 1.95 -2.71 4.81
N ASP A 33 3.04 -2.78 4.07
CA ASP A 33 4.23 -1.96 4.34
C ASP A 33 3.93 -0.47 4.18
N THR A 34 3.10 -0.10 3.18
CA THR A 34 2.62 1.27 3.00
C THR A 34 1.75 1.73 4.16
N THR A 35 0.84 0.88 4.64
CA THR A 35 -0.03 1.22 5.77
C THR A 35 0.75 1.37 7.07
N GLU A 36 1.73 0.49 7.31
CA GLU A 36 2.63 0.60 8.46
C GLU A 36 3.44 1.90 8.40
N ASN A 37 3.93 2.31 7.22
CA ASN A 37 4.59 3.59 7.05
C ASN A 37 3.64 4.79 7.28
N ALA A 38 2.42 4.73 6.76
CA ALA A 38 1.40 5.74 7.02
C ALA A 38 1.07 5.84 8.52
N ALA A 39 1.02 4.71 9.22
CA ALA A 39 0.77 4.64 10.65
C ALA A 39 1.84 5.36 11.49
N LEU A 40 3.10 5.40 11.04
CA LEU A 40 4.16 6.17 11.71
C LEU A 40 3.90 7.69 11.68
N GLY A 41 3.16 8.17 10.70
CA GLY A 41 2.76 9.58 10.57
C GLY A 41 1.44 9.93 11.26
N ALA A 42 0.72 8.94 11.80
CA ALA A 42 -0.58 9.16 12.43
C ALA A 42 -0.43 9.92 13.77
N PRO A 43 -1.35 10.85 14.10
CA PRO A 43 -1.35 11.50 15.39
C PRO A 43 -1.71 10.51 16.50
N GLN A 44 -1.29 10.79 17.74
CA GLN A 44 -1.56 9.92 18.90
C GLN A 44 -3.06 9.66 19.15
N LYS A 45 -3.94 10.55 18.65
CA LYS A 45 -5.39 10.42 18.78
C LYS A 45 -6.02 9.47 17.76
N ALA A 46 -5.28 9.01 16.76
CA ALA A 46 -5.80 8.10 15.75
C ALA A 46 -6.10 6.73 16.38
N ASP A 47 -7.21 6.11 15.96
CA ASP A 47 -7.56 4.76 16.39
C ASP A 47 -7.13 3.71 15.35
N VAL A 48 -7.11 4.10 14.07
CA VAL A 48 -6.61 3.28 12.96
C VAL A 48 -5.89 4.09 11.89
N ALA A 49 -5.02 3.43 11.14
CA ALA A 49 -4.53 3.86 9.83
C ALA A 49 -4.95 2.84 8.76
N ILE A 50 -5.37 3.33 7.61
CA ILE A 50 -5.91 2.51 6.51
C ILE A 50 -5.23 2.93 5.23
N CYS A 51 -4.79 1.96 4.42
CA CYS A 51 -4.56 2.18 3.00
C CYS A 51 -5.49 1.28 2.19
N TYR A 52 -6.10 1.88 1.16
CA TYR A 52 -7.07 1.20 0.32
C TYR A 52 -6.81 1.42 -1.17
N HIS A 53 -6.95 0.35 -1.94
CA HIS A 53 -7.00 0.40 -3.39
C HIS A 53 -8.45 0.44 -3.89
N GLY A 54 -8.88 1.61 -4.36
CA GLY A 54 -10.16 1.77 -5.01
C GLY A 54 -10.88 3.04 -4.59
N ASP A 55 -12.06 3.24 -5.17
CA ASP A 55 -12.94 4.33 -4.80
C ASP A 55 -13.49 4.06 -3.39
N ASN A 56 -13.47 5.07 -2.53
CA ASN A 56 -13.78 4.89 -1.12
C ASN A 56 -14.25 6.19 -0.46
N ALA A 57 -14.75 6.06 0.77
CA ALA A 57 -15.31 7.15 1.56
C ALA A 57 -14.28 8.25 1.85
N SER A 58 -12.97 7.96 1.94
CA SER A 58 -11.96 8.95 2.32
C SER A 58 -11.82 10.12 1.33
N THR A 59 -12.09 9.88 0.05
CA THR A 59 -11.96 10.88 -1.03
C THR A 59 -13.28 11.25 -1.72
N SER A 60 -14.41 10.70 -1.28
CA SER A 60 -15.76 10.97 -1.81
C SER A 60 -16.65 11.76 -0.84
N ASP A 61 -17.84 12.18 -1.26
CA ASP A 61 -18.79 12.91 -0.39
C ASP A 61 -19.64 11.97 0.50
N ASP A 62 -19.04 10.87 0.98
CA ASP A 62 -19.71 9.91 1.86
C ASP A 62 -20.12 10.57 3.18
N GLY A 63 -21.41 10.52 3.49
CA GLY A 63 -21.99 11.19 4.66
C GLY A 63 -21.83 10.44 5.98
N GLU A 64 -21.37 9.18 5.96
CA GLU A 64 -21.09 8.40 7.19
C GLU A 64 -19.68 8.68 7.73
N MET A 65 -18.75 9.13 6.86
CA MET A 65 -17.38 9.41 7.25
C MET A 65 -17.21 10.83 7.77
N ILE A 66 -16.73 10.97 8.99
CA ILE A 66 -16.39 12.27 9.59
C ILE A 66 -14.99 12.68 9.10
N LYS A 67 -14.90 13.80 8.37
CA LYS A 67 -13.66 14.27 7.71
C LYS A 67 -13.07 15.55 8.29
N ASP A 68 -13.51 15.95 9.48
CA ASP A 68 -12.85 17.05 10.18
C ASP A 68 -11.46 16.64 10.69
N ASP A 69 -10.60 17.63 10.94
CA ASP A 69 -9.22 17.44 11.41
C ASP A 69 -9.14 16.75 12.80
N ASP A 70 -10.25 16.61 13.53
CA ASP A 70 -10.27 15.84 14.78
C ASP A 70 -10.45 14.34 14.57
N HIS A 71 -11.22 13.94 13.57
CA HIS A 71 -11.62 12.55 13.33
C HIS A 71 -10.92 11.91 12.14
N TYR A 72 -10.23 12.68 11.31
CA TYR A 72 -9.65 12.21 10.07
C TYR A 72 -8.42 13.01 9.64
N GLY A 73 -7.52 12.34 8.93
CA GLY A 73 -6.52 13.01 8.12
C GLY A 73 -6.02 12.15 6.99
N TYR A 74 -5.98 12.74 5.80
CA TYR A 74 -5.42 12.12 4.61
C TYR A 74 -3.90 12.25 4.62
N PHE A 75 -3.19 11.15 4.38
CA PHE A 75 -1.73 11.20 4.23
C PHE A 75 -1.37 11.55 2.80
N TYR A 76 -1.66 10.63 1.87
CA TYR A 76 -1.24 10.75 0.48
C TYR A 76 -1.90 9.67 -0.38
N LYS A 77 -1.78 9.88 -1.70
CA LYS A 77 -1.96 8.85 -2.71
C LYS A 77 -0.60 8.29 -3.11
N THR A 78 -0.40 6.99 -2.98
CA THR A 78 0.83 6.32 -3.46
C THR A 78 0.50 5.18 -4.41
N SER A 79 1.52 4.48 -4.91
CA SER A 79 1.30 3.27 -5.68
C SER A 79 2.27 2.15 -5.35
N CYS A 80 1.78 0.91 -5.45
CA CYS A 80 2.66 -0.26 -5.46
C CYS A 80 3.40 -0.37 -6.81
N ASP A 81 4.73 -0.37 -6.75
CA ASP A 81 5.66 -0.33 -7.90
C ASP A 81 5.41 -1.40 -8.97
N HIS A 82 4.78 -2.52 -8.61
CA HIS A 82 4.58 -3.62 -9.54
C HIS A 82 3.38 -3.45 -10.47
N ARG A 83 2.44 -2.51 -10.20
CA ARG A 83 1.18 -2.42 -10.98
C ARG A 83 0.53 -1.03 -11.13
N ARG A 84 1.18 0.08 -10.74
CA ARG A 84 0.54 1.43 -10.73
C ARG A 84 -0.81 1.45 -10.01
N VAL A 85 -0.91 0.68 -8.93
CA VAL A 85 -2.13 0.52 -8.13
C VAL A 85 -2.19 1.71 -7.17
N GLY A 86 -3.04 2.69 -7.45
CA GLY A 86 -3.22 3.85 -6.57
C GLY A 86 -3.81 3.42 -5.23
N LEU A 87 -3.18 3.83 -4.14
CA LEU A 87 -3.59 3.62 -2.77
C LEU A 87 -3.91 4.95 -2.12
N ASP A 88 -5.10 5.07 -1.53
CA ASP A 88 -5.46 6.16 -0.64
C ASP A 88 -5.14 5.77 0.79
N CYS A 89 -4.24 6.51 1.44
CA CYS A 89 -3.79 6.24 2.81
C CYS A 89 -4.21 7.38 3.74
N PHE A 90 -4.80 7.03 4.87
CA PHE A 90 -5.35 8.00 5.83
C PHE A 90 -5.42 7.40 7.24
N TRP A 91 -5.63 8.25 8.25
CA TRP A 91 -5.98 7.84 9.61
C TRP A 91 -7.41 8.27 9.93
N MET A 92 -8.02 7.57 10.90
CA MET A 92 -9.27 8.03 11.49
C MET A 92 -9.35 7.72 12.99
N LYS A 93 -10.19 8.47 13.68
CA LYS A 93 -10.52 8.37 15.10
C LYS A 93 -12.03 8.26 15.26
N GLY A 94 -12.48 7.42 16.17
CA GLY A 94 -13.88 7.23 16.54
C GLY A 94 -14.48 8.46 17.25
N PRO A 95 -15.80 8.68 17.11
CA PRO A 95 -16.73 7.90 16.30
C PRO A 95 -16.54 8.19 14.81
N ASN A 96 -16.35 7.16 13.97
CA ASN A 96 -16.17 7.35 12.53
C ASN A 96 -16.40 6.03 11.77
N THR A 97 -16.87 6.13 10.53
CA THR A 97 -17.10 4.99 9.64
C THR A 97 -16.46 5.26 8.29
N TRP A 98 -15.59 4.34 7.86
CA TRP A 98 -15.02 4.35 6.51
C TRP A 98 -15.56 3.16 5.71
N ARG A 99 -15.86 3.37 4.43
CA ARG A 99 -16.32 2.35 3.48
C ARG A 99 -15.46 2.35 2.21
N GLY A 100 -15.04 1.16 1.78
CA GLY A 100 -14.51 0.91 0.43
C GLY A 100 -15.62 0.48 -0.52
N TYR A 101 -15.58 0.92 -1.78
CA TYR A 101 -16.61 0.59 -2.79
C TYR A 101 -16.19 -0.52 -3.77
N LYS A 102 -15.02 -1.13 -3.56
CA LYS A 102 -14.52 -2.30 -4.30
C LYS A 102 -14.31 -3.47 -3.34
N ASP A 103 -13.50 -4.42 -3.77
CA ASP A 103 -13.20 -5.63 -3.02
C ASP A 103 -12.47 -5.33 -1.69
N GLY A 104 -12.81 -6.11 -0.66
CA GLY A 104 -12.29 -5.99 0.71
C GLY A 104 -11.21 -7.01 1.07
N GLY A 105 -10.66 -7.72 0.10
CA GLY A 105 -9.59 -8.68 0.27
C GLY A 105 -8.27 -8.03 0.66
N SER A 106 -7.32 -8.85 1.12
CA SER A 106 -5.99 -8.43 1.58
C SER A 106 -5.14 -7.76 0.50
N ASP A 107 -5.51 -7.91 -0.77
CA ASP A 107 -4.89 -7.22 -1.89
C ASP A 107 -5.45 -5.79 -2.10
N ASN A 108 -6.51 -5.40 -1.41
CA ASN A 108 -7.19 -4.13 -1.64
C ASN A 108 -7.28 -3.25 -0.39
N VAL A 109 -7.33 -3.85 0.81
CA VAL A 109 -7.32 -3.09 2.07
C VAL A 109 -6.32 -3.67 3.07
N TYR A 110 -5.64 -2.78 3.78
CA TYR A 110 -4.95 -3.13 5.02
C TYR A 110 -5.32 -2.10 6.08
N VAL A 111 -5.62 -2.60 7.28
CA VAL A 111 -6.05 -1.79 8.42
C VAL A 111 -5.07 -2.02 9.55
N LYS A 112 -4.37 -0.96 9.96
CA LYS A 112 -3.53 -0.95 11.14
C LYS A 112 -4.32 -0.38 12.32
N TYR A 113 -4.50 -1.19 13.34
CA TYR A 113 -5.15 -0.80 14.59
C TYR A 113 -4.14 -0.27 15.60
N PHE A 114 -4.45 0.86 16.22
CA PHE A 114 -3.71 1.40 17.36
C PHE A 114 -4.33 1.01 18.70
N ASN A 115 -5.61 0.65 18.69
CA ASN A 115 -6.37 0.17 19.85
C ASN A 115 -7.53 -0.74 19.41
N ASN A 116 -8.43 -1.07 20.33
CA ASN A 116 -9.55 -1.97 20.12
C ASN A 116 -10.90 -1.26 19.85
N LYS A 117 -10.89 0.04 19.54
CA LYS A 117 -12.13 0.80 19.26
C LYS A 117 -12.69 0.57 17.87
N CYS A 118 -11.89 0.03 16.96
CA CYS A 118 -12.28 -0.15 15.58
C CYS A 118 -12.32 -1.61 15.18
N SER A 119 -13.19 -1.93 14.22
CA SER A 119 -13.28 -3.25 13.61
C SER A 119 -13.51 -3.13 12.11
N TYR A 120 -12.99 -4.10 11.36
CA TYR A 120 -13.18 -4.23 9.93
C TYR A 120 -14.19 -5.33 9.62
N ASP A 121 -15.21 -5.00 8.86
CA ASP A 121 -16.16 -5.93 8.27
C ASP A 121 -15.87 -6.08 6.78
N SER A 122 -15.36 -7.26 6.40
CA SER A 122 -15.03 -7.57 5.00
C SER A 122 -16.24 -7.83 4.12
N SER A 123 -17.41 -8.10 4.69
CA SER A 123 -18.65 -8.32 3.92
C SER A 123 -19.21 -7.02 3.34
N THR A 124 -18.94 -5.90 4.03
CA THR A 124 -19.37 -4.55 3.65
C THR A 124 -18.18 -3.62 3.33
N VAL A 125 -16.96 -4.14 3.40
CA VAL A 125 -15.70 -3.39 3.21
C VAL A 125 -15.70 -2.11 4.04
N THR A 126 -16.04 -2.24 5.31
CA THR A 126 -16.28 -1.10 6.20
C THR A 126 -15.40 -1.22 7.44
N VAL A 127 -14.76 -0.12 7.84
CA VAL A 127 -14.15 0.01 9.17
C VAL A 127 -15.02 0.93 10.00
N ASN A 128 -15.46 0.44 11.17
CA ASN A 128 -16.24 1.21 12.13
C ASN A 128 -15.43 1.43 13.39
N CYS A 129 -15.32 2.68 13.85
CA CYS A 129 -14.67 3.07 15.09
C CYS A 129 -15.69 3.62 16.09
N SER A 130 -15.74 3.05 17.29
CA SER A 130 -16.56 3.56 18.39
C SER A 130 -15.82 4.63 19.22
N THR A 131 -16.55 5.28 20.12
CA THR A 131 -16.04 6.29 21.05
C THR A 131 -14.97 5.76 22.01
#